data_AF-A0A7X8ML60-F1
#
_entry.id   AF-A0A7X8ML60-F1
#
_cell.length_a   1.000
_cell.length_b   1.000
_cell.length_c   1.000
_cell.angle_alpha   90.00
_cell.angle_beta   90.00
_cell.angle_gamma   90.00
#
_symmetry.space_group_name_H-M   'P 1'
#
loop_
_entity.id
_entity.type
_entity.pdbx_description
1 polymer ?
#
loop_
_entity_poly.entity_id
_entity_poly.type
_entity_poly.pdbx_seq_one_letter_code
_entity_poly.pdbx_strand_id
1 'polypeptide(L)'
;MEKAVKLIPACAEDKDLISRLEADAGTNVNLCYQCGKCSAGCPAAFAMDYPPRQIIRLLQLGMVKPALQAESIWICATCETCSTRCPRGVDIASLMDALRREALR
;
A
#
# COMPACT_ATOMS: atom_id res chain seq x y z
N MET A 1 18.74 -16.16 0.28
CA MET A 1 17.52 -16.94 0.61
C MET A 1 17.18 -16.78 2.11
N GLU A 2 17.12 -15.54 2.62
CA GLU A 2 17.22 -15.30 4.08
C GLU A 2 16.06 -14.52 4.71
N LYS A 3 14.97 -14.29 3.97
CA LYS A 3 13.73 -13.74 4.56
C LYS A 3 12.58 -14.67 4.25
N ALA A 4 12.48 -15.76 5.01
CA ALA A 4 11.23 -16.49 5.08
C ALA A 4 10.16 -15.53 5.67
N VAL A 5 9.23 -15.08 4.82
CA VAL A 5 8.10 -14.27 5.26
C VAL A 5 7.14 -15.19 6.01
N LYS A 6 7.01 -14.99 7.32
CA LYS A 6 6.00 -15.69 8.13
C LYS A 6 4.64 -15.07 7.84
N LEU A 7 3.82 -15.76 7.05
CA LEU A 7 2.43 -15.39 6.83
C LEU A 7 1.61 -15.82 8.04
N ILE A 8 1.50 -14.92 9.02
CA ILE A 8 0.65 -15.07 10.20
C ILE A 8 -0.62 -14.23 9.94
N PRO A 9 -1.82 -14.69 10.33
CA PRO A 9 -3.02 -13.87 10.22
C PRO A 9 -2.84 -12.51 10.92
N ALA A 10 -3.37 -11.46 10.30
CA ALA A 10 -3.40 -10.12 10.89
C ALA A 10 -4.01 -10.17 12.30
N CYS A 11 -3.32 -9.59 13.28
CA CYS A 11 -3.88 -9.45 14.63
C CYS A 11 -5.03 -8.43 14.62
N ALA A 12 -5.75 -8.29 15.74
CA ALA A 12 -6.83 -7.31 15.85
C ALA A 12 -6.31 -5.87 15.62
N GLU A 13 -5.15 -5.55 16.20
CA GLU A 13 -4.51 -4.23 16.09
C GLU A 13 -4.16 -3.87 14.64
N ASP A 14 -3.61 -4.82 13.87
CA ASP A 14 -3.30 -4.63 12.44
C ASP A 14 -4.56 -4.33 11.63
N LYS A 15 -5.67 -5.02 11.93
CA LYS A 15 -6.96 -4.82 11.23
C LYS A 15 -7.56 -3.46 11.55
N ASP A 16 -7.51 -3.04 12.81
CA ASP A 16 -7.99 -1.72 13.25
C ASP A 16 -7.16 -0.61 12.59
N LEU A 17 -5.84 -0.81 12.51
CA LEU A 17 -4.94 0.11 11.83
C LEU A 17 -5.22 0.18 10.32
N ILE A 18 -5.41 -0.95 9.64
CA ILE A 18 -5.81 -0.97 8.23
C ILE A 18 -7.13 -0.24 8.03
N SER A 19 -8.12 -0.44 8.92
CA SER A 19 -9.42 0.23 8.82
C SER A 19 -9.29 1.75 8.96
N ARG A 20 -8.39 2.24 9.81
CA ARG A 20 -8.08 3.68 9.91
C ARG A 20 -7.41 4.21 8.64
N LEU A 21 -6.46 3.46 8.07
CA LEU A 21 -5.81 3.84 6.81
C LEU A 21 -6.82 3.88 5.64
N GLU A 22 -7.74 2.92 5.57
CA GLU A 22 -8.82 2.88 4.58
C GLU A 22 -9.77 4.08 4.73
N ALA A 23 -10.13 4.44 5.96
CA ALA A 23 -10.95 5.61 6.25
C ALA A 23 -10.26 6.92 5.86
N ASP A 24 -8.97 7.09 6.22
CA ASP A 24 -8.17 8.27 5.89
C ASP A 24 -7.93 8.42 4.38
N ALA A 25 -7.80 7.29 3.67
CA ALA A 25 -7.57 7.27 2.23
C ALA A 25 -8.87 7.27 1.40
N GLY A 26 -10.03 7.02 2.02
CA GLY A 26 -11.31 6.91 1.33
C GLY A 26 -11.39 5.70 0.37
N THR A 27 -10.60 4.65 0.60
CA THR A 27 -10.55 3.48 -0.29
C THR A 27 -10.49 2.18 0.51
N ASN A 28 -10.97 1.08 -0.08
CA ASN A 28 -10.85 -0.26 0.48
C ASN A 28 -9.76 -1.07 -0.23
N VAL A 29 -8.78 -1.59 0.51
CA VAL A 29 -7.64 -2.33 -0.05
C VAL A 29 -8.05 -3.69 -0.62
N ASN A 30 -9.17 -4.26 -0.17
CA ASN A 30 -9.69 -5.55 -0.65
C ASN A 30 -10.38 -5.46 -2.02
N LEU A 31 -10.63 -4.24 -2.54
CA LEU A 31 -11.04 -4.08 -3.94
C LEU A 31 -9.94 -4.49 -4.93
N CYS A 32 -8.68 -4.42 -4.50
CA CYS A 32 -7.52 -4.72 -5.31
C CYS A 32 -7.39 -6.24 -5.57
N TYR A 33 -7.56 -6.64 -6.83
CA TYR A 33 -7.31 -8.00 -7.31
C TYR A 33 -5.89 -8.21 -7.89
N GLN A 34 -4.93 -7.34 -7.55
CA GLN A 34 -3.51 -7.50 -7.87
C GLN A 34 -3.10 -7.50 -9.38
N CYS A 35 -3.85 -6.82 -10.27
CA CYS A 35 -3.50 -6.77 -11.72
C CYS A 35 -2.15 -6.14 -12.10
N GLY A 36 -1.58 -5.25 -11.26
CA GLY A 36 -0.25 -4.64 -11.51
C GLY A 36 -0.23 -3.37 -12.35
N LYS A 37 -1.37 -2.89 -12.86
CA LYS A 37 -1.43 -1.66 -13.67
C LYS A 37 -0.88 -0.42 -12.96
N CYS A 38 -1.08 -0.32 -11.65
CA CYS A 38 -0.52 0.76 -10.82
C CYS A 38 1.01 0.72 -10.78
N SER A 39 1.61 -0.46 -10.54
CA SER A 39 3.06 -0.62 -10.52
C SER A 39 3.69 -0.40 -11.89
N ALA A 40 3.11 -0.96 -12.96
CA ALA A 40 3.61 -0.76 -14.31
C ALA A 40 3.49 0.69 -14.81
N GLY A 41 2.51 1.44 -14.29
CA GLY A 41 2.30 2.84 -14.65
C GLY A 41 3.03 3.85 -13.75
N CYS A 42 3.64 3.43 -12.64
CA CYS A 42 4.28 4.35 -11.72
C CYS A 42 5.65 4.79 -12.26
N PRO A 43 5.88 6.10 -12.51
CA PRO A 43 7.14 6.58 -13.08
C PRO A 43 8.33 6.40 -12.14
N ALA A 44 8.09 6.36 -10.82
CA ALA A 44 9.12 6.18 -9.80
C ALA A 44 9.28 4.71 -9.35
N ALA A 45 8.60 3.75 -9.98
CA ALA A 45 8.64 2.35 -9.55
C ALA A 45 10.05 1.75 -9.53
N PHE A 46 10.94 2.23 -10.40
CA PHE A 46 12.33 1.76 -10.47
C PHE A 46 13.16 2.09 -9.22
N ALA A 47 12.73 3.06 -8.42
CA ALA A 47 13.40 3.47 -7.18
C ALA A 47 12.71 2.93 -5.92
N MET A 48 11.56 2.27 -6.05
CA MET A 48 10.75 1.80 -4.93
C MET A 48 11.17 0.40 -4.47
N ASP A 49 11.34 0.21 -3.16
CA ASP A 49 11.53 -1.11 -2.53
C ASP A 49 10.28 -2.01 -2.65
N TYR A 50 9.09 -1.40 -2.61
CA TYR A 50 7.78 -2.02 -2.83
C TYR A 50 6.95 -1.16 -3.79
N PRO A 51 6.85 -1.53 -5.09
CA PRO A 51 6.02 -0.77 -6.01
C PRO A 51 4.54 -0.80 -5.57
N PRO A 52 3.68 0.13 -6.03
CA PRO A 52 2.38 0.39 -5.41
C PRO A 52 1.46 -0.82 -5.24
N ARG A 53 1.44 -1.77 -6.18
CA ARG A 53 0.70 -3.04 -6.04
C ARG A 53 1.13 -3.83 -4.80
N GLN A 54 2.43 -3.89 -4.53
CA GLN A 54 2.99 -4.65 -3.42
C GLN A 54 2.67 -3.99 -2.08
N ILE A 55 2.68 -2.67 -1.98
CA ILE A 55 2.21 -1.96 -0.78
C ILE A 55 0.77 -2.36 -0.45
N ILE A 56 -0.14 -2.34 -1.43
CA ILE A 56 -1.53 -2.80 -1.21
C ILE A 56 -1.56 -4.27 -0.78
N ARG A 57 -0.70 -5.11 -1.38
CA ARG A 57 -0.63 -6.53 -1.02
C ARG A 57 -0.17 -6.74 0.42
N LEU A 58 0.79 -5.95 0.91
CA LEU A 58 1.22 -6.00 2.30
C LEU A 58 0.05 -5.71 3.24
N LEU A 59 -0.75 -4.67 2.94
CA LEU A 59 -1.94 -4.34 3.73
C LEU A 59 -3.00 -5.45 3.68
N GLN A 60 -3.29 -6.02 2.50
CA GLN A 60 -4.20 -7.17 2.39
C GLN A 60 -3.76 -8.40 3.19
N LEU A 61 -2.45 -8.56 3.39
CA LEU A 61 -1.87 -9.66 4.16
C LEU A 61 -1.75 -9.34 5.66
N GLY A 62 -2.19 -8.16 6.11
CA GLY A 62 -1.98 -7.73 7.50
C GLY A 62 -0.54 -7.34 7.82
N MET A 63 0.34 -7.25 6.82
CA MET A 63 1.75 -6.92 7.00
C MET A 63 1.94 -5.40 7.05
N VAL A 64 1.31 -4.75 8.03
CA VAL A 64 1.25 -3.29 8.11
C VAL A 64 2.61 -2.68 8.45
N LYS A 65 3.36 -3.29 9.38
CA LYS A 65 4.70 -2.82 9.75
C LYS A 65 5.65 -2.71 8.54
N PRO A 66 5.82 -3.75 7.69
CA PRO A 66 6.57 -3.61 6.44
C PRO A 66 6.07 -2.49 5.52
N ALA A 67 4.75 -2.27 5.42
CA ALA A 67 4.20 -1.20 4.59
C ALA A 67 4.54 0.20 5.13
N LEU A 68 4.50 0.39 6.44
CA LEU A 68 4.88 1.65 7.11
C LEU A 68 6.39 1.92 7.07
N GLN A 69 7.20 0.86 7.06
CA GLN A 69 8.67 0.97 7.00
C GLN A 69 9.22 1.06 5.57
N ALA A 70 8.37 0.95 4.55
CA ALA A 70 8.79 0.96 3.16
C ALA A 70 9.34 2.33 2.75
N GLU A 71 10.47 2.38 2.05
CA GLU A 71 10.98 3.63 1.44
C GLU A 71 10.01 4.16 0.38
N SER A 72 9.25 3.26 -0.25
CA SER A 72 8.29 3.55 -1.30
C SER A 72 7.23 4.59 -0.92
N ILE A 73 6.80 4.67 0.34
CA ILE A 73 5.82 5.66 0.78
C ILE A 73 6.38 7.08 0.70
N TRP A 74 7.70 7.24 0.90
CA TRP A 74 8.44 8.50 0.81
C TRP A 74 8.87 8.86 -0.61
N ILE A 75 9.11 7.85 -1.45
CA ILE A 75 9.44 8.03 -2.87
C ILE A 75 8.19 8.39 -3.68
N CYS A 76 7.00 7.99 -3.22
CA CYS A 76 5.75 8.29 -3.89
C CYS A 76 5.50 9.79 -3.99
N ALA A 77 5.45 10.30 -5.23
CA ALA A 77 5.20 11.71 -5.53
C ALA A 77 3.71 12.11 -5.54
N THR A 78 2.80 11.23 -5.08
CA THR A 78 1.34 11.42 -5.17
C THR A 78 0.88 11.95 -6.54
N CYS A 79 1.44 11.41 -7.63
CA CYS A 79 1.12 11.86 -9.00
C CYS A 79 -0.21 11.30 -9.56
N GLU A 80 -0.96 10.55 -8.75
CA GLU A 80 -2.28 9.96 -9.04
C GLU A 80 -2.41 9.01 -10.25
N THR A 81 -1.33 8.79 -11.01
CA THR A 81 -1.35 7.90 -12.19
C THR A 81 -1.85 6.49 -11.86
N CYS A 82 -1.52 5.98 -10.67
CA CYS A 82 -1.97 4.68 -10.20
C CYS A 82 -3.49 4.66 -9.90
N SER A 83 -4.01 5.66 -9.19
CA SER A 83 -5.43 5.79 -8.81
C SER A 83 -6.31 5.94 -10.05
N THR A 84 -6.00 6.89 -10.94
CA THR A 84 -6.77 7.17 -12.16
C THR A 84 -6.88 5.95 -13.09
N ARG A 85 -5.86 5.10 -13.12
CA ARG A 85 -5.81 3.94 -14.02
C ARG A 85 -6.34 2.65 -13.40
N CYS A 86 -6.72 2.66 -12.12
CA CYS A 86 -7.15 1.49 -11.38
C CYS A 86 -8.54 1.01 -11.85
N PRO A 87 -8.68 -0.20 -12.42
CA PRO A 87 -9.98 -0.70 -12.90
C PRO A 87 -10.94 -1.10 -11.77
N ARG A 88 -10.46 -1.12 -10.53
CA ARG A 88 -11.24 -1.46 -9.33
C ARG A 88 -11.53 -0.24 -8.44
N GLY A 89 -11.11 0.96 -8.85
CA GLY A 89 -11.35 2.19 -8.11
C GLY A 89 -10.59 2.29 -6.77
N VAL A 90 -9.49 1.56 -6.60
CA VAL A 90 -8.62 1.72 -5.42
C VAL A 90 -7.88 3.04 -5.53
N ASP A 91 -7.98 3.91 -4.52
CA ASP A 91 -7.20 5.13 -4.46
C ASP A 91 -5.81 4.88 -3.83
N ILE A 92 -4.88 4.46 -4.68
CA ILE A 92 -3.53 4.09 -4.24
C ILE A 92 -2.73 5.32 -3.80
N ALA A 93 -2.91 6.47 -4.46
CA ALA A 93 -2.19 7.70 -4.12
C ALA A 93 -2.56 8.18 -2.70
N SER A 94 -3.86 8.28 -2.40
CA SER A 94 -4.32 8.65 -1.06
C SER A 94 -3.91 7.64 0.01
N LEU A 95 -3.85 6.34 -0.34
CA LEU A 95 -3.36 5.31 0.58
C LEU A 95 -1.87 5.47 0.91
N MET A 96 -1.04 5.88 -0.06
CA MET A 96 0.39 6.17 0.19
C MET A 96 0.55 7.41 1.09
N ASP A 97 -0.28 8.44 0.91
CA ASP A 97 -0.29 9.59 1.82
C ASP A 97 -0.74 9.22 3.25
N ALA A 98 -1.76 8.35 3.38
CA ALA A 98 -2.22 7.84 4.67
C ALA A 98 -1.13 7.06 5.40
N LEU A 99 -0.40 6.18 4.67
CA LEU A 99 0.76 5.46 5.21
C LEU A 99 1.86 6.42 5.69
N ARG A 100 2.18 7.47 4.92
CA ARG A 100 3.15 8.49 5.34
C ARG A 100 2.75 9.19 6.63
N ARG A 101 1.47 9.57 6.75
CA ARG A 101 0.96 10.20 7.98
C ARG A 101 1.03 9.28 9.18
N GLU A 102 0.65 8.02 9.01
CA GLU A 102 0.72 7.03 10.09
C GLU A 102 2.16 6.71 10.49
N ALA A 103 3.10 6.65 9.53
CA ALA A 103 4.51 6.38 9.83
C ALA A 103 5.20 7.50 10.66
N LEU A 104 4.59 8.68 10.76
CA LEU A 104 5.06 9.80 11.58
C LEU A 104 4.37 9.91 12.95
N ARG A 105 3.39 9.05 13.24
CA ARG A 105 2.73 8.99 14.55
C ARG A 105 3.55 8.13 15.52
#